data_AF-A0AA39C4S3-F1
#
_entry.id   AF-A0AA39C4S3-F1
#
_cell.length_a   1.000
_cell.length_b   1.000
_cell.length_c   1.000
_cell.angle_alpha   90.00
_cell.angle_beta   90.00
_cell.angle_gamma   90.00
#
_symmetry.space_group_name_H-M   'P 1'
#
loop_
_entity.id
_entity.type
_entity.pdbx_description
1 polymer ?
#
loop_
_entity_poly.entity_id
_entity_poly.type
_entity_poly.pdbx_seq_one_letter_code
_entity_poly.pdbx_strand_id
1 'polypeptide(L)'
;MSENCPVDIKAYWAFKIFDFDNDNQLSLDDIIETVERLNGFEADGNLRIDRDSAEFVAQVVLQEMDLDQTGSIGQQEFIHTVTRMPEFAHTFRLNV
;
A
#
# COMPACT_ATOMS: atom_id res chain seq x y z
N MET A 1 -2.22 6.37 21.21
CA MET A 1 -3.03 5.65 20.19
C MET A 1 -3.58 4.41 20.88
N SER A 2 -4.91 4.25 20.95
CA SER A 2 -5.58 3.28 21.83
C SER A 2 -5.27 1.82 21.48
N GLU A 3 -4.94 1.03 22.50
CA GLU A 3 -4.41 -0.35 22.44
C GLU A 3 -5.45 -1.43 22.10
N ASN A 4 -6.68 -1.06 21.72
CA ASN A 4 -7.79 -2.02 21.57
C ASN A 4 -8.59 -1.90 20.26
N CYS A 5 -8.07 -1.21 19.23
CA CYS A 5 -8.71 -1.23 17.91
C CYS A 5 -8.44 -2.58 17.23
N PRO A 6 -9.47 -3.38 16.88
CA PRO A 6 -9.29 -4.61 16.11
C PRO A 6 -8.51 -4.29 14.83
N VAL A 7 -7.63 -5.23 14.47
CA VAL A 7 -6.70 -5.09 13.33
C VAL A 7 -7.45 -4.75 12.05
N ASP A 8 -8.68 -5.24 11.93
CA ASP A 8 -9.62 -4.98 10.83
C ASP A 8 -9.95 -3.49 10.67
N ILE A 9 -10.12 -2.74 11.76
CA ILE A 9 -10.41 -1.30 11.69
C ILE A 9 -9.16 -0.53 11.26
N LYS A 10 -7.98 -0.91 11.74
CA LYS A 10 -6.72 -0.25 11.33
C LYS A 10 -6.42 -0.54 9.86
N ALA A 11 -6.60 -1.78 9.43
CA ALA A 11 -6.45 -2.17 8.03
C ALA A 11 -7.47 -1.46 7.14
N TYR A 12 -8.71 -1.29 7.60
CA TYR A 12 -9.73 -0.51 6.87
C TYR A 12 -9.32 0.96 6.70
N TRP A 13 -8.86 1.62 7.76
CA TRP A 13 -8.39 3.00 7.66
C TRP A 13 -7.12 3.13 6.83
N ALA A 14 -6.21 2.17 6.91
CA ALA A 14 -5.02 2.12 6.06
C ALA A 14 -5.41 1.97 4.59
N PHE A 15 -6.30 1.02 4.27
CA PHE A 15 -6.83 0.83 2.93
C PHE A 15 -7.41 2.13 2.36
N LYS A 16 -8.23 2.83 3.15
CA LYS A 16 -8.79 4.15 2.79
C LYS A 16 -7.77 5.27 2.57
N ILE A 17 -6.56 5.16 3.12
CA ILE A 17 -5.49 6.14 2.91
C ILE A 17 -4.77 5.85 1.59
N PHE A 18 -4.68 4.58 1.21
CA PHE A 18 -4.03 4.13 -0.01
C PHE A 18 -4.96 4.17 -1.24
N ASP A 19 -6.27 4.11 -1.02
CA ASP A 19 -7.30 4.27 -2.04
C ASP A 19 -7.46 5.76 -2.39
N PHE A 20 -6.82 6.20 -3.49
CA PHE A 20 -6.80 7.60 -3.88
C PHE A 20 -8.03 8.01 -4.68
N ASP A 21 -8.56 7.11 -5.51
CA ASP A 21 -9.74 7.39 -6.34
C ASP A 21 -11.08 7.09 -5.64
N ASN A 22 -11.01 6.50 -4.44
CA ASN A 22 -12.14 6.14 -3.58
C ASN A 22 -13.08 5.09 -4.21
N ASP A 23 -12.56 4.24 -5.09
CA ASP A 23 -13.32 3.17 -5.72
C ASP A 23 -13.48 1.92 -4.82
N ASN A 24 -12.85 1.92 -3.64
CA ASN A 24 -12.78 0.81 -2.67
C ASN A 24 -11.96 -0.39 -3.16
N GLN A 25 -11.03 -0.17 -4.07
CA GLN A 25 -10.05 -1.12 -4.58
C GLN A 25 -8.69 -0.43 -4.60
N LEU A 26 -7.60 -1.19 -4.49
CA LEU A 26 -6.27 -0.63 -4.74
C LEU A 26 -5.81 -1.10 -6.10
N SER A 27 -5.89 -0.22 -7.07
CA SER A 27 -5.41 -0.46 -8.41
C SER A 27 -3.88 -0.38 -8.47
N LEU A 28 -3.31 -0.80 -9.59
CA LEU A 28 -1.87 -0.62 -9.83
C LEU A 28 -1.45 0.86 -9.67
N ASP A 29 -2.25 1.79 -10.19
CA ASP A 29 -1.98 3.23 -10.12
C ASP A 29 -1.96 3.74 -8.67
N ASP A 30 -2.88 3.27 -7.81
CA ASP A 30 -2.89 3.64 -6.38
C ASP A 30 -1.63 3.18 -5.66
N ILE A 31 -1.13 1.99 -6.00
CA ILE A 31 0.09 1.43 -5.42
C ILE A 31 1.32 2.19 -5.95
N ILE A 32 1.36 2.55 -7.23
CA ILE A 32 2.45 3.36 -7.81
C ILE A 32 2.52 4.71 -7.08
N GLU A 33 1.40 5.42 -6.99
CA GLU A 33 1.32 6.72 -6.29
C GLU A 33 1.73 6.58 -4.81
N THR A 34 1.33 5.48 -4.18
CA THR A 34 1.73 5.15 -2.81
C THR A 34 3.25 4.96 -2.69
N VAL A 35 3.87 4.19 -3.58
CA VAL A 35 5.32 3.92 -3.61
C VAL A 35 6.10 5.19 -3.89
N GLU A 36 5.64 6.03 -4.82
CA GLU A 36 6.23 7.32 -5.13
C GLU A 36 6.20 8.26 -3.91
N ARG A 37 5.04 8.35 -3.22
CA ARG A 37 4.91 9.16 -2.00
C ARG A 37 5.70 8.64 -0.81
N LEU A 38 5.83 7.31 -0.66
CA LEU A 38 6.61 6.68 0.41
C LEU A 38 8.11 6.92 0.27
N ASN A 39 8.64 6.83 -0.95
CA ASN A 39 10.05 7.11 -1.22
C ASN A 39 10.37 8.60 -1.07
N GLY A 40 9.35 9.45 -1.24
CA GLY A 40 9.44 10.89 -1.07
C GLY A 40 10.20 11.56 -2.21
N PHE A 41 10.28 12.89 -2.11
CA PHE A 41 10.97 13.71 -3.09
C PHE A 41 12.39 14.01 -2.59
N GLU A 42 13.35 14.02 -3.51
CA GLU A 42 14.67 14.57 -3.29
C GLU A 42 14.59 16.08 -3.02
N ALA A 43 15.70 16.64 -2.52
CA ALA A 43 15.77 18.06 -2.16
C ALA A 43 15.58 19.01 -3.36
N ASP A 44 15.65 18.49 -4.59
CA ASP A 44 15.41 19.21 -5.84
C ASP A 44 13.95 19.09 -6.34
N GLY A 45 13.10 18.32 -5.65
CA GLY A 45 11.70 18.08 -6.01
C GLY A 45 11.46 16.90 -6.94
N ASN A 46 12.51 16.15 -7.33
CA ASN A 46 12.36 14.92 -8.11
C ASN A 46 12.00 13.73 -7.21
N LEU A 47 11.32 12.73 -7.75
CA LEU A 47 11.08 11.48 -7.03
C LEU A 47 12.42 10.78 -6.75
N ARG A 48 12.59 10.25 -5.55
CA ARG A 48 13.77 9.43 -5.19
C ARG A 48 13.85 8.12 -5.95
N ILE A 49 12.71 7.64 -6.44
CA ILE A 49 12.56 6.40 -7.17
C ILE A 49 12.13 6.73 -8.60
N ASP A 50 12.76 6.10 -9.57
CA ASP A 50 12.33 6.19 -10.96
C ASP A 50 10.94 5.56 -11.14
N ARG A 51 10.14 6.14 -12.03
CA ARG A 51 8.78 5.65 -12.32
C ARG A 51 8.74 4.18 -12.71
N ASP A 52 9.69 3.72 -13.53
CA ASP A 52 9.80 2.30 -13.92
C ASP A 52 10.05 1.38 -12.71
N SER A 53 10.83 1.86 -11.73
CA SER A 53 11.08 1.10 -10.49
C SER A 53 9.85 1.09 -9.60
N ALA A 54 9.13 2.22 -9.50
CA ALA A 54 7.87 2.29 -8.77
C ALA A 54 6.80 1.38 -9.38
N GLU A 55 6.68 1.36 -10.71
CA GLU A 55 5.78 0.47 -11.45
C GLU A 55 6.15 -1.01 -11.24
N PHE A 56 7.43 -1.36 -11.29
CA PHE A 56 7.88 -2.72 -11.01
C PHE A 56 7.51 -3.18 -9.59
N VAL A 57 7.74 -2.33 -8.59
CA VAL A 57 7.35 -2.62 -7.20
C VAL A 57 5.84 -2.77 -7.09
N ALA A 58 5.07 -1.88 -7.72
CA ALA A 58 3.61 -1.94 -7.70
C ALA A 58 3.09 -3.23 -8.35
N GLN A 59 3.65 -3.66 -9.47
CA GLN A 59 3.28 -4.92 -10.12
C GLN A 59 3.58 -6.13 -9.24
N VAL A 60 4.73 -6.16 -8.58
CA VAL A 60 5.10 -7.26 -7.67
C VAL A 60 4.16 -7.30 -6.46
N VAL A 61 3.87 -6.14 -5.87
CA VAL A 61 2.91 -6.03 -4.75
C VAL A 61 1.53 -6.49 -5.20
N LEU A 62 1.06 -6.03 -6.36
CA LEU A 62 -0.22 -6.44 -6.91
C LEU A 62 -0.26 -7.96 -7.12
N GLN A 63 0.75 -8.57 -7.76
CA GLN A 63 0.80 -10.02 -7.97
C GLN A 63 0.81 -10.85 -6.67
N GLU A 64 1.43 -10.35 -5.61
CA GLU A 64 1.48 -11.06 -4.33
C GLU A 64 0.19 -10.90 -3.51
N MET A 65 -0.52 -9.78 -3.69
CA MET A 65 -1.71 -9.43 -2.91
C MET A 65 -3.04 -9.76 -3.60
N ASP A 66 -3.09 -9.70 -4.93
CA ASP A 66 -4.22 -10.03 -5.80
C ASP A 66 -4.35 -11.56 -5.91
N LEU A 67 -5.05 -12.15 -4.95
CA LEU A 67 -5.20 -13.60 -4.85
C LEU A 67 -6.26 -14.12 -5.84
N ASP A 68 -7.20 -13.27 -6.23
CA ASP A 68 -8.27 -13.59 -7.16
C ASP A 68 -7.99 -13.16 -8.62
N GLN A 69 -6.82 -12.55 -8.87
CA GLN A 69 -6.35 -12.08 -10.17
C GLN A 69 -7.32 -11.10 -10.84
N THR A 70 -7.95 -10.26 -10.04
CA THR A 70 -8.88 -9.22 -10.51
C THR A 70 -8.16 -8.01 -11.10
N GLY A 71 -6.86 -7.87 -10.84
CA GLY A 71 -6.04 -6.72 -11.23
C GLY A 71 -6.11 -5.56 -10.24
N SER A 72 -6.69 -5.77 -9.07
CA SER A 72 -6.85 -4.78 -8.00
C SER A 72 -6.97 -5.47 -6.65
N ILE A 73 -6.50 -4.84 -5.58
CA ILE A 73 -6.57 -5.45 -4.24
C ILE A 73 -7.85 -4.98 -3.55
N GLY A 74 -8.73 -5.90 -3.21
CA GLY A 74 -9.91 -5.64 -2.41
C GLY A 74 -9.60 -5.48 -0.91
N GLN A 75 -10.56 -4.93 -0.17
CA GLN A 75 -10.43 -4.75 1.29
C GLN A 75 -10.09 -6.06 2.03
N GLN A 76 -10.68 -7.19 1.62
CA GLN A 76 -10.44 -8.48 2.29
C GLN A 76 -9.03 -9.01 2.02
N GLU A 77 -8.54 -8.85 0.80
CA GLU A 77 -7.18 -9.22 0.41
C GLU A 77 -6.15 -8.34 1.12
N PHE A 78 -6.42 -7.05 1.24
CA PHE A 78 -5.56 -6.13 2.00
C PHE A 78 -5.45 -6.52 3.48
N ILE A 79 -6.59 -6.78 4.14
CA ILE A 79 -6.60 -7.23 5.55
C ILE A 79 -5.79 -8.52 5.70
N HIS A 80 -6.00 -9.47 4.80
CA HIS A 80 -5.35 -10.77 4.80
C HIS A 80 -3.84 -10.67 4.57
N THR A 81 -3.39 -9.80 3.66
CA THR A 81 -1.96 -9.54 3.44
C THR A 81 -1.33 -8.87 4.65
N VAL A 82 -1.96 -7.83 5.22
CA VAL A 82 -1.43 -7.13 6.41
C VAL A 82 -1.35 -8.04 7.62
N THR A 83 -2.24 -9.04 7.74
CA THR A 83 -2.18 -10.06 8.80
C THR A 83 -1.18 -11.18 8.51
N ARG A 84 -0.92 -11.54 7.25
CA ARG A 84 0.08 -12.58 6.87
C ARG A 84 1.51 -12.07 6.75
N MET A 85 1.72 -10.80 6.43
CA MET A 85 3.03 -10.18 6.32
C MET A 85 3.27 -9.18 7.46
N PRO A 86 3.56 -9.65 8.69
CA PRO A 86 3.96 -8.78 9.79
C PRO A 86 5.26 -8.00 9.48
N GLU A 87 6.06 -8.49 8.53
CA GLU A 87 7.24 -7.78 8.01
C GLU A 87 6.87 -6.53 7.20
N PHE A 88 5.73 -6.53 6.48
CA PHE A 88 5.22 -5.34 5.77
C PHE A 88 4.81 -4.23 6.75
N ALA A 89 4.20 -4.63 7.88
CA ALA A 89 3.91 -3.73 9.00
C ALA A 89 5.18 -3.20 9.69
N HIS A 90 6.32 -3.89 9.56
CA HIS A 90 7.63 -3.40 10.02
C HIS A 90 8.28 -2.44 9.02
N THR A 91 8.13 -2.66 7.71
CA THR A 91 8.61 -1.77 6.64
C THR A 91 7.82 -0.45 6.59
N PHE A 92 6.51 -0.50 6.89
CA PHE A 92 5.65 0.69 7.03
C PHE A 92 5.76 1.43 8.37
N ARG A 93 6.71 1.07 9.24
CA ARG A 93 7.02 1.91 10.40
C ARG A 93 7.73 3.17 9.92
N LEU A 94 6.92 4.18 9.57
CA LEU A 94 7.33 5.57 9.58
C LEU A 94 7.89 5.88 10.97
N ASN A 95 9.21 5.81 11.10
CA ASN A 95 9.91 6.43 12.21
C ASN A 95 9.83 7.94 11.97
N VAL A 96 8.80 8.55 12.57
CA VAL A 96 8.81 9.97 12.93
C VAL A 96 9.92 10.23 13.94
#